data_AF-A0A143X413-F1
#
_entry.id   AF-A0A143X413-F1
#
_cell.length_a   1.000
_cell.length_b   1.000
_cell.length_c   1.000
_cell.angle_alpha   90.00
_cell.angle_beta   90.00
_cell.angle_gamma   90.00
#
_symmetry.space_group_name_H-M   'P 1'
#
loop_
_entity.id
_entity.type
_entity.pdbx_description
1 polymer ?
#
loop_
_entity_poly.entity_id
_entity_poly.type
_entity_poly.pdbx_seq_one_letter_code
_entity_poly.pdbx_strand_id
1 'polypeptide(L)'
;MSMQIFWSFLVTLGLSACFVPLVNKAGRHLGIIAEQNKRTIHKGKIARIGGMAIYLSFLIGAAIFLKADRQINAILIGSFLIFTVGFLDDIFDLSPKKKLLVELVAALVIILCGDIWIKGVSIPFLPSFSFEYISMFVTIAWIVGITNAINLIDGLDGLCAGVSTIVLIAIAMTSLVFSRTDIAAISVLLAGAICGFLCYNFHPASIFMGDCGALFIGFMISVISLLGFGYKSSAFFTLGAPIVMLAVPIMDTFLAIIRRRLRGQKFSDADREHLHHTLMFKLDLGQTRSVIILYVATTLFALSAYVYVFDKKLGLLIFLGLILIFELFIEYTGMVNTHYKPILATLNLFLKNPNLPSFSAQQRKVEIRAALKKDPESFKDANLEIEKEKLKMKKRKQKNLIVALALIAVAVIGGIAVFFATQRQSQKAPIALEEDTVNYVEGNHPTALMDEIYDQLLAANESGDKTQERELVAAYFAADFLTWSNKTDREDIGGLYLVYPDVRTEFASYALNLYYVNMNEHALTYGQEGLPEVESYAIISDETSDFIYEAKNLDSTYDITVQVTYKSKEGGMPTEDLKQEAVITVLEDGEKFYVVGVDYTNINAKTDTN
;
A
#
# COMPACT_ATOMS: atom_id res chain seq x y z
N MET A 1 0.58 -11.70 -17.34
CA MET A 1 -0.14 -10.61 -16.63
C MET A 1 0.65 -9.29 -16.52
N SER A 2 1.97 -9.32 -16.24
CA SER A 2 2.81 -8.12 -16.12
C SER A 2 2.78 -7.20 -17.36
N MET A 3 2.79 -7.77 -18.57
CA MET A 3 2.75 -7.01 -19.82
C MET A 3 1.43 -6.24 -20.01
N GLN A 4 0.29 -6.81 -19.61
CA GLN A 4 -1.02 -6.14 -19.69
C GLN A 4 -1.10 -4.92 -18.76
N ILE A 5 -0.54 -5.01 -17.55
CA ILE A 5 -0.47 -3.90 -16.59
C ILE A 5 0.39 -2.76 -17.15
N PHE A 6 1.50 -3.09 -17.80
CA PHE A 6 2.34 -2.07 -18.45
C PHE A 6 1.61 -1.39 -19.63
N TRP A 7 0.91 -2.16 -20.47
CA TRP A 7 0.13 -1.59 -21.56
C TRP A 7 -1.04 -0.74 -21.08
N SER A 8 -1.70 -1.11 -19.98
CA SER A 8 -2.81 -0.31 -19.44
C SER A 8 -2.34 1.09 -19.03
N PHE A 9 -1.14 1.21 -18.44
CA PHE A 9 -0.52 2.51 -18.16
C PHE A 9 -0.33 3.36 -19.41
N LEU A 10 0.30 2.79 -20.45
CA LEU A 10 0.65 3.52 -21.66
C LEU A 10 -0.61 3.97 -22.43
N VAL A 11 -1.62 3.11 -22.49
CA VAL A 11 -2.88 3.42 -23.16
C VAL A 11 -3.62 4.55 -22.42
N THR A 12 -3.79 4.48 -21.11
CA THR A 12 -4.50 5.54 -20.37
C THR A 12 -3.72 6.84 -20.32
N LEU A 13 -2.39 6.78 -20.29
CA LEU A 13 -1.52 7.95 -20.45
C LEU A 13 -1.73 8.62 -21.80
N GLY A 14 -1.69 7.84 -22.89
CA GLY A 14 -1.94 8.34 -24.24
C GLY A 14 -3.33 8.96 -24.39
N LEU A 15 -4.37 8.26 -23.94
CA LEU A 15 -5.76 8.74 -23.98
C LEU A 15 -5.91 10.07 -23.23
N SER A 16 -5.37 10.16 -22.00
CA SER A 16 -5.47 11.37 -21.19
C SER A 16 -4.72 12.52 -21.84
N ALA A 17 -3.50 12.28 -22.32
CA ALA A 17 -2.71 13.29 -23.03
C ALA A 17 -3.41 13.80 -24.31
N CYS A 18 -4.19 12.95 -24.99
CA CYS A 18 -5.00 13.32 -26.15
C CYS A 18 -6.30 14.06 -25.76
N PHE A 19 -6.96 13.68 -24.67
CA PHE A 19 -8.20 14.31 -24.22
C PHE A 19 -7.98 15.69 -23.61
N VAL A 20 -6.85 15.94 -22.94
CA VAL A 20 -6.61 17.22 -22.28
C VAL A 20 -6.75 18.43 -23.20
N PRO A 21 -6.15 18.49 -24.41
CA PRO A 21 -6.34 19.61 -25.33
C PRO A 21 -7.82 19.84 -25.71
N LEU A 22 -8.59 18.77 -25.91
CA LEU A 22 -10.01 18.83 -26.25
C LEU A 22 -10.83 19.39 -25.07
N VAL A 23 -10.60 18.85 -23.88
CA VAL A 23 -11.24 19.28 -22.63
C VAL A 23 -10.87 20.74 -22.30
N ASN A 24 -9.62 21.15 -22.51
CA ASN A 24 -9.19 22.54 -22.31
C ASN A 24 -9.93 23.50 -23.26
N LYS A 25 -10.07 23.13 -24.54
CA LYS A 25 -10.83 23.92 -25.52
C LYS A 25 -12.31 24.02 -25.13
N ALA A 26 -12.92 22.89 -24.76
CA ALA A 26 -14.32 22.84 -24.32
C ALA A 26 -14.56 23.69 -23.07
N GLY A 27 -13.72 23.56 -22.04
CA GLY A 27 -13.83 24.31 -20.79
C GLY A 27 -13.72 25.81 -21.00
N ARG A 28 -12.80 26.26 -21.88
CA ARG A 28 -12.69 27.68 -22.26
C ARG A 28 -13.93 28.18 -22.99
N HIS A 29 -14.53 27.36 -23.86
CA HIS A 29 -15.72 27.75 -24.61
C HIS A 29 -16.99 27.80 -23.74
N LEU A 30 -17.13 26.86 -22.80
CA LEU A 30 -18.24 26.78 -21.85
C LEU A 30 -18.09 27.76 -20.67
N GLY A 31 -16.96 28.47 -20.57
CA GLY A 31 -16.71 29.41 -19.48
C GLY A 31 -16.37 28.75 -18.14
N ILE A 32 -16.05 27.46 -18.12
CA ILE A 32 -15.64 26.73 -16.90
C ILE A 32 -14.15 26.98 -16.66
N ILE A 33 -13.84 28.21 -16.24
CA ILE A 33 -12.49 28.72 -16.05
C ILE A 33 -12.23 29.07 -14.59
N ALA A 34 -10.98 28.95 -14.16
CA ALA A 34 -10.57 29.45 -12.87
C ALA A 34 -10.54 30.98 -12.88
N GLU A 35 -11.36 31.60 -12.02
CA GLU A 35 -11.40 33.04 -11.85
C GLU A 35 -10.22 33.54 -11.02
N GLN A 36 -9.63 34.65 -11.46
CA GLN A 36 -8.60 35.33 -10.67
C GLN A 36 -9.24 36.00 -9.46
N ASN A 37 -8.85 35.59 -8.27
CA ASN A 37 -9.24 36.25 -7.03
C ASN A 37 -7.98 36.58 -6.18
N LYS A 38 -8.15 37.30 -5.06
CA LYS A 38 -7.05 37.62 -4.13
C LYS A 38 -6.37 36.39 -3.50
N ARG A 39 -6.87 35.18 -3.77
CA ARG A 39 -6.45 33.90 -3.18
C ARG A 39 -5.76 32.98 -4.22
N THR A 40 -5.90 33.23 -5.52
CA THR A 40 -5.34 32.42 -6.61
C THR A 40 -3.99 32.96 -7.08
N ILE A 41 -3.02 32.06 -7.31
CA ILE A 41 -1.64 32.41 -7.70
C ILE A 41 -1.48 32.54 -9.24
N HIS A 42 -2.44 32.01 -10.01
CA HIS A 42 -2.32 31.91 -11.47
C HIS A 42 -2.63 33.21 -12.23
N LYS A 43 -2.03 33.32 -13.42
CA LYS A 43 -2.26 34.42 -14.36
C LYS A 43 -3.00 33.94 -15.61
N GLY A 44 -4.07 34.64 -16.00
CA GLY A 44 -4.86 34.33 -17.21
C GLY A 44 -6.06 33.41 -16.97
N LYS A 45 -6.80 33.13 -18.06
CA LYS A 45 -7.97 32.24 -18.07
C LYS A 45 -7.53 30.80 -18.30
N ILE A 46 -7.52 29.99 -17.26
CA ILE A 46 -7.16 28.56 -17.30
C ILE A 46 -8.43 27.74 -17.07
N ALA A 47 -8.70 26.74 -17.91
CA ALA A 47 -9.85 25.85 -17.72
C ALA A 47 -9.69 25.02 -16.45
N ARG A 48 -10.78 24.74 -15.73
CA ARG A 48 -10.76 24.01 -14.45
C ARG A 48 -11.50 22.66 -14.48
N ILE A 49 -11.45 21.96 -15.62
CA ILE A 49 -12.19 20.70 -15.84
C ILE A 49 -11.28 19.55 -16.30
N GLY A 50 -9.99 19.62 -15.99
CA GLY A 50 -8.99 18.65 -16.41
C GLY A 50 -9.26 17.22 -15.93
N GLY A 51 -9.94 17.09 -14.79
CA GLY A 51 -10.39 15.80 -14.25
C GLY A 51 -11.25 14.99 -15.21
N MET A 52 -11.97 15.64 -16.14
CA MET A 52 -12.74 14.95 -17.18
C MET A 52 -11.84 14.12 -18.11
N ALA A 53 -10.66 14.63 -18.47
CA ALA A 53 -9.71 13.87 -19.30
C ALA A 53 -9.19 12.63 -18.56
N ILE A 54 -8.90 12.77 -17.27
CA ILE A 54 -8.45 11.67 -16.40
C ILE A 54 -9.55 10.61 -16.28
N TYR A 55 -10.77 11.03 -15.94
CA TYR A 55 -11.91 10.14 -15.72
C TYR A 55 -12.29 9.36 -16.98
N LEU A 56 -12.39 10.02 -18.14
CA LEU A 56 -12.69 9.35 -19.41
C LEU A 56 -11.61 8.34 -19.80
N SER A 57 -10.34 8.70 -19.60
CA SER A 57 -9.22 7.79 -19.87
C SER A 57 -9.22 6.59 -18.94
N PHE A 58 -9.54 6.80 -17.66
CA PHE A 58 -9.72 5.72 -16.69
C PHE A 58 -10.89 4.81 -17.07
N LEU A 59 -12.06 5.35 -17.46
CA LEU A 59 -13.21 4.54 -17.87
C LEU A 59 -12.92 3.68 -19.09
N ILE A 60 -12.32 4.27 -20.14
CA ILE A 60 -11.94 3.54 -21.35
C ILE A 60 -10.89 2.48 -21.02
N GLY A 61 -9.87 2.84 -20.24
CA GLY A 61 -8.87 1.89 -19.77
C GLY A 61 -9.50 0.75 -18.97
N ALA A 62 -10.40 1.05 -18.04
CA ALA A 62 -11.08 0.05 -17.21
C ALA A 62 -11.90 -0.92 -18.06
N ALA A 63 -12.62 -0.41 -19.06
CA ALA A 63 -13.39 -1.24 -19.99
C ALA A 63 -12.52 -2.17 -20.86
N ILE A 64 -11.27 -1.78 -21.17
CA ILE A 64 -10.36 -2.58 -21.99
C ILE A 64 -9.57 -3.60 -21.15
N PHE A 65 -9.11 -3.19 -19.96
CA PHE A 65 -8.09 -3.94 -19.20
C PHE A 65 -8.60 -4.57 -17.91
N LEU A 66 -9.77 -4.19 -17.39
CA LEU A 66 -10.32 -4.76 -16.16
C LEU A 66 -11.48 -5.70 -16.49
N LYS A 67 -11.54 -6.84 -15.81
CA LYS A 67 -12.70 -7.74 -15.87
C LYS A 67 -13.83 -7.14 -15.03
N ALA A 68 -15.04 -7.13 -15.57
CA ALA A 68 -16.20 -6.67 -14.84
C ALA A 68 -16.58 -7.69 -13.77
N ASP A 69 -16.52 -7.28 -12.50
CA ASP A 69 -16.99 -8.05 -11.36
C ASP A 69 -17.79 -7.13 -10.40
N ARG A 70 -18.25 -7.70 -9.29
CA ARG A 70 -19.01 -6.96 -8.27
C ARG A 70 -18.22 -5.77 -7.69
N GLN A 71 -16.93 -5.92 -7.45
CA GLN A 71 -16.07 -4.90 -6.85
C GLN A 71 -15.79 -3.77 -7.84
N ILE A 72 -15.36 -4.09 -9.06
CA ILE A 72 -15.12 -3.13 -10.14
C ILE A 72 -16.40 -2.38 -10.49
N ASN A 73 -17.55 -3.04 -10.57
CA ASN A 73 -18.83 -2.36 -10.83
C ASN A 73 -19.18 -1.35 -9.72
N ALA A 74 -18.97 -1.71 -8.44
CA ALA A 74 -19.18 -0.79 -7.33
C ALA A 74 -18.22 0.40 -7.39
N ILE A 75 -16.94 0.18 -7.75
CA ILE A 75 -15.94 1.23 -7.94
C ILE A 75 -16.35 2.18 -9.08
N LEU A 76 -16.82 1.65 -10.22
CA LEU A 76 -17.26 2.45 -11.36
C LEU A 76 -18.49 3.30 -11.01
N ILE A 77 -19.48 2.74 -10.30
CA ILE A 77 -20.67 3.48 -9.86
C ILE A 77 -20.30 4.55 -8.83
N GLY A 78 -19.53 4.19 -7.80
CA GLY A 78 -19.10 5.12 -6.77
C GLY A 78 -18.25 6.27 -7.33
N SER A 79 -17.30 5.94 -8.20
CA SER A 79 -16.46 6.95 -8.85
C SER A 79 -17.24 7.86 -9.80
N PHE A 80 -18.27 7.36 -10.48
CA PHE A 80 -19.17 8.17 -11.29
C PHE A 80 -19.93 9.20 -10.44
N LEU A 81 -20.43 8.81 -9.26
CA LEU A 81 -21.10 9.75 -8.35
C LEU A 81 -20.14 10.85 -7.88
N ILE A 82 -18.92 10.48 -7.48
CA ILE A 82 -17.88 11.41 -7.03
C ILE A 82 -17.45 12.36 -8.15
N PHE A 83 -17.16 11.82 -9.33
CA PHE A 83 -16.80 12.63 -10.50
C PHE A 83 -17.92 13.63 -10.83
N THR A 84 -19.17 13.17 -10.82
CA THR A 84 -20.34 14.01 -11.14
C THR A 84 -20.49 15.15 -10.14
N VAL A 85 -20.41 14.88 -8.83
CA VAL A 85 -20.54 15.96 -7.83
C VAL A 85 -19.39 16.96 -7.93
N GLY A 86 -18.16 16.50 -8.19
CA GLY A 86 -17.02 17.40 -8.40
C GLY A 86 -17.16 18.21 -9.69
N PHE A 87 -17.68 17.62 -10.77
CA PHE A 87 -17.94 18.33 -12.02
C PHE A 87 -19.04 19.38 -11.88
N LEU A 88 -20.09 19.07 -11.13
CA LEU A 88 -21.13 20.05 -10.78
C LEU A 88 -20.57 21.15 -9.87
N ASP A 89 -19.64 20.84 -8.97
CA ASP A 89 -18.94 21.83 -8.15
C ASP A 89 -18.09 22.79 -8.99
N ASP A 90 -17.35 22.26 -9.96
CA ASP A 90 -16.58 23.05 -10.92
C ASP A 90 -17.45 23.99 -11.78
N ILE A 91 -18.77 23.76 -11.89
CA ILE A 91 -19.70 24.63 -12.63
C ILE A 91 -20.44 25.57 -11.68
N PHE A 92 -20.95 25.05 -10.57
CA PHE A 92 -21.95 25.74 -9.74
C PHE A 92 -21.46 26.14 -8.34
N ASP A 93 -20.21 25.82 -7.95
CA ASP A 93 -19.65 26.08 -6.62
C ASP A 93 -20.57 25.55 -5.50
N LEU A 94 -20.65 24.22 -5.37
CA LEU A 94 -21.59 23.56 -4.48
C LEU A 94 -21.18 23.74 -3.01
N SER A 95 -22.18 23.72 -2.12
CA SER A 95 -21.88 23.77 -0.70
C SER A 95 -21.18 22.49 -0.22
N PRO A 96 -20.21 22.58 0.72
CA PRO A 96 -19.48 21.41 1.23
C PRO A 96 -20.39 20.28 1.76
N LYS A 97 -21.58 20.64 2.27
CA LYS A 97 -22.57 19.65 2.75
C LYS A 97 -23.11 18.77 1.62
N LYS A 98 -23.31 19.32 0.42
CA LYS A 98 -23.78 18.56 -0.74
C LYS A 98 -22.71 17.59 -1.22
N LYS A 99 -21.46 18.05 -1.27
CA LYS A 99 -20.29 17.20 -1.60
C LYS A 99 -20.17 16.03 -0.62
N LEU A 100 -20.18 16.33 0.68
CA LEU A 100 -20.11 15.33 1.74
C LEU A 100 -21.26 14.31 1.66
N LEU A 101 -22.49 14.73 1.34
CA LEU A 101 -23.61 13.81 1.18
C LEU A 101 -23.36 12.80 0.06
N VAL A 102 -22.84 13.25 -1.09
CA VAL A 102 -22.54 12.36 -2.22
C VAL A 102 -21.36 11.45 -1.90
N GLU A 103 -20.33 11.95 -1.20
CA GLU A 103 -19.21 11.13 -0.73
C GLU A 103 -19.67 10.01 0.21
N LEU A 104 -20.61 10.30 1.13
CA LEU A 104 -21.21 9.29 2.00
C LEU A 104 -21.99 8.25 1.21
N VAL A 105 -22.78 8.67 0.21
CA VAL A 105 -23.53 7.74 -0.66
C VAL A 105 -22.57 6.87 -1.46
N ALA A 106 -21.52 7.44 -2.05
CA ALA A 106 -20.50 6.69 -2.78
C ALA A 106 -19.78 5.68 -1.87
N ALA A 107 -19.41 6.06 -0.64
CA ALA A 107 -18.83 5.15 0.33
C ALA A 107 -19.78 3.99 0.68
N LEU A 108 -21.09 4.24 0.82
CA LEU A 108 -22.08 3.19 1.05
C LEU A 108 -22.22 2.25 -0.16
N VAL A 109 -22.11 2.75 -1.40
CA VAL A 109 -22.07 1.89 -2.60
C VAL A 109 -20.86 0.94 -2.55
N ILE A 110 -19.68 1.45 -2.18
CA ILE A 110 -18.47 0.63 -2.05
C ILE A 110 -18.64 -0.48 -1.00
N ILE A 111 -19.27 -0.16 0.14
CA ILE A 111 -19.48 -1.12 1.22
C ILE A 111 -20.58 -2.13 0.87
N LEU A 112 -21.76 -1.67 0.46
CA LEU A 112 -22.95 -2.52 0.29
C LEU A 112 -22.93 -3.28 -1.05
N CYS A 113 -22.57 -2.59 -2.13
CA CYS A 113 -22.54 -3.18 -3.45
C CYS A 113 -21.20 -3.85 -3.73
N GLY A 114 -20.08 -3.26 -3.30
CA GLY A 114 -18.74 -3.81 -3.54
C GLY A 114 -18.26 -4.84 -2.51
N ASP A 115 -18.83 -4.84 -1.30
CA ASP A 115 -18.29 -5.59 -0.15
C ASP A 115 -16.81 -5.23 0.13
N ILE A 116 -16.45 -3.96 -0.14
CA ILE A 116 -15.11 -3.41 0.09
C ILE A 116 -15.15 -2.57 1.36
N TRP A 117 -14.64 -3.14 2.44
CA TRP A 117 -14.53 -2.50 3.75
C TRP A 117 -13.49 -3.23 4.59
N ILE A 118 -13.11 -2.63 5.71
CA ILE A 118 -12.09 -3.22 6.58
C ILE A 118 -12.66 -4.48 7.24
N LYS A 119 -12.08 -5.65 7.02
CA LYS A 119 -12.51 -6.90 7.65
C LYS A 119 -11.50 -7.37 8.70
N GLY A 120 -11.94 -8.19 9.66
CA GLY A 120 -11.03 -8.85 10.60
C GLY A 120 -10.44 -7.97 11.71
N VAL A 121 -11.10 -6.88 12.12
CA VAL A 121 -10.68 -6.11 13.30
C VAL A 121 -11.16 -6.83 14.57
N SER A 122 -10.24 -7.47 15.29
CA SER A 122 -10.50 -8.02 16.63
C SER A 122 -9.87 -7.13 17.70
N ILE A 123 -10.69 -6.47 18.53
CA ILE A 123 -10.20 -5.80 19.74
C ILE A 123 -10.45 -6.76 20.90
N PRO A 124 -9.42 -7.12 21.69
CA PRO A 124 -9.63 -7.92 22.90
C PRO A 124 -10.74 -7.29 23.77
N PHE A 125 -11.64 -8.12 24.31
CA PHE A 125 -12.70 -7.74 25.27
C PHE A 125 -13.98 -7.05 24.72
N LEU A 126 -14.20 -6.98 23.40
CA LEU A 126 -15.44 -6.43 22.81
C LEU A 126 -16.29 -7.53 22.11
N PRO A 127 -17.63 -7.44 22.12
CA PRO A 127 -18.50 -8.39 21.39
C PRO A 127 -18.36 -8.28 19.87
N SER A 128 -18.46 -9.42 19.18
CA SER A 128 -18.23 -9.55 17.73
C SER A 128 -19.06 -8.60 16.85
N PHE A 129 -20.33 -8.39 17.22
CA PHE A 129 -21.27 -7.54 16.48
C PHE A 129 -20.89 -6.05 16.51
N SER A 130 -20.23 -5.57 17.57
CA SER A 130 -19.77 -4.18 17.66
C SER A 130 -18.64 -3.88 16.66
N PHE A 131 -17.92 -4.90 16.19
CA PHE A 131 -16.79 -4.70 15.27
C PHE A 131 -17.22 -4.32 13.85
N GLU A 132 -18.33 -4.88 13.36
CA GLU A 132 -18.79 -4.61 11.99
C GLU A 132 -19.21 -3.14 11.83
N TYR A 133 -19.96 -2.58 12.79
CA TYR A 133 -20.37 -1.17 12.75
C TYR A 133 -19.20 -0.21 12.89
N ILE A 134 -18.25 -0.49 13.80
CA ILE A 134 -17.04 0.32 13.96
C ILE A 134 -16.24 0.30 12.66
N SER A 135 -16.07 -0.89 12.08
CA SER A 135 -15.32 -1.04 10.84
C SER A 135 -15.97 -0.31 9.66
N MET A 136 -17.29 -0.40 9.54
CA MET A 136 -18.06 0.34 8.54
C MET A 136 -17.89 1.85 8.72
N PHE A 137 -17.99 2.35 9.96
CA PHE A 137 -17.78 3.76 10.26
C PHE A 137 -16.36 4.22 9.92
N VAL A 138 -15.34 3.44 10.30
CA VAL A 138 -13.94 3.73 9.98
C VAL A 138 -13.71 3.71 8.48
N THR A 139 -14.31 2.77 7.75
CA THR A 139 -14.24 2.68 6.28
C THR A 139 -14.85 3.93 5.63
N ILE A 140 -16.02 4.38 6.07
CA ILE A 140 -16.65 5.62 5.57
C ILE A 140 -15.76 6.83 5.88
N ALA A 141 -15.26 6.93 7.11
CA ALA A 141 -14.37 8.02 7.52
C ALA A 141 -13.06 8.02 6.71
N TRP A 142 -12.55 6.84 6.36
CA TRP A 142 -11.38 6.66 5.50
C TRP A 142 -11.64 7.17 4.09
N ILE A 143 -12.72 6.69 3.44
CA ILE A 143 -13.07 7.10 2.07
C ILE A 143 -13.27 8.61 1.99
N VAL A 144 -14.13 9.17 2.85
CA VAL A 144 -14.42 10.60 2.90
C VAL A 144 -13.17 11.40 3.24
N GLY A 145 -12.41 10.95 4.24
CA GLY A 145 -11.22 11.65 4.73
C GLY A 145 -10.12 11.76 3.68
N ILE A 146 -9.78 10.65 3.01
CA ILE A 146 -8.75 10.64 1.97
C ILE A 146 -9.22 11.39 0.72
N THR A 147 -10.50 11.25 0.34
CA THR A 147 -11.10 12.01 -0.77
C THR A 147 -10.90 13.52 -0.58
N ASN A 148 -11.24 14.03 0.60
CA ASN A 148 -11.08 15.45 0.91
C ASN A 148 -9.60 15.85 1.11
N ALA A 149 -8.77 14.97 1.67
CA ALA A 149 -7.34 15.26 1.85
C ALA A 149 -6.62 15.47 0.52
N ILE A 150 -6.92 14.64 -0.49
CA ILE A 150 -6.38 14.80 -1.85
C ILE A 150 -6.94 16.06 -2.51
N ASN A 151 -8.24 16.36 -2.34
CA ASN A 151 -8.83 17.61 -2.85
C ASN A 151 -8.14 18.86 -2.26
N LEU A 152 -7.81 18.84 -0.97
CA LEU A 152 -7.18 19.98 -0.28
C LEU A 152 -5.73 20.25 -0.73
N ILE A 153 -5.00 19.25 -1.21
CA ILE A 153 -3.63 19.45 -1.71
C ILE A 153 -3.59 19.94 -3.17
N ASP A 154 -4.71 19.96 -3.89
CA ASP A 154 -4.82 20.49 -5.25
C ASP A 154 -4.78 22.02 -5.29
N GLY A 155 -3.75 22.61 -4.68
CA GLY A 155 -3.52 24.05 -4.59
C GLY A 155 -2.41 24.57 -5.51
N LEU A 156 -1.60 23.68 -6.10
CA LEU A 156 -0.47 24.02 -6.99
C LEU A 156 -0.45 23.14 -8.24
N ASP A 157 -0.07 23.75 -9.36
CA ASP A 157 0.25 23.08 -10.64
C ASP A 157 1.09 21.81 -10.42
N GLY A 158 0.55 20.67 -10.81
CA GLY A 158 1.18 19.35 -10.74
C GLY A 158 1.08 18.66 -9.39
N LEU A 159 0.86 19.36 -8.27
CA LEU A 159 1.03 18.78 -6.93
C LEU A 159 0.12 17.57 -6.68
N CYS A 160 -1.19 17.73 -6.86
CA CYS A 160 -2.16 16.66 -6.64
C CYS A 160 -1.89 15.47 -7.58
N ALA A 161 -1.70 15.74 -8.88
CA ALA A 161 -1.45 14.71 -9.88
C ALA A 161 -0.15 13.92 -9.61
N GLY A 162 0.96 14.59 -9.29
CA GLY A 162 2.22 13.89 -9.04
C GLY A 162 2.25 13.11 -7.73
N VAL A 163 1.74 13.68 -6.62
CA VAL A 163 1.62 12.97 -5.34
C VAL A 163 0.75 11.72 -5.50
N SER A 164 -0.41 11.86 -6.15
CA SER A 164 -1.32 10.74 -6.41
C SER A 164 -0.70 9.66 -7.29
N THR A 165 0.06 10.05 -8.33
CA THR A 165 0.80 9.12 -9.18
C THR A 165 1.82 8.32 -8.38
N ILE A 166 2.62 8.98 -7.53
CA ILE A 166 3.62 8.31 -6.69
C ILE A 166 2.95 7.30 -5.76
N VAL A 167 1.84 7.68 -5.12
CA VAL A 167 1.07 6.80 -4.23
C VAL A 167 0.51 5.60 -4.99
N LEU A 168 -0.11 5.80 -6.15
CA LEU A 168 -0.66 4.71 -6.95
C LEU A 168 0.41 3.74 -7.46
N ILE A 169 1.57 4.24 -7.87
CA ILE A 169 2.71 3.38 -8.26
C ILE A 169 3.21 2.58 -7.05
N ALA A 170 3.29 3.19 -5.87
CA ALA A 170 3.68 2.48 -4.65
C ALA A 170 2.67 1.38 -4.26
N ILE A 171 1.37 1.70 -4.31
CA ILE A 171 0.29 0.72 -4.11
C ILE A 171 0.43 -0.42 -5.13
N ALA A 172 0.66 -0.11 -6.41
CA ALA A 172 0.83 -1.12 -7.44
C ALA A 172 2.04 -2.02 -7.17
N MET A 173 3.22 -1.45 -6.88
CA MET A 173 4.42 -2.22 -6.55
C MET A 173 4.19 -3.12 -5.33
N THR A 174 3.60 -2.58 -4.26
CA THR A 174 3.27 -3.38 -3.07
C THR A 174 2.28 -4.49 -3.41
N SER A 175 1.24 -4.24 -4.19
CA SER A 175 0.25 -5.26 -4.55
C SER A 175 0.83 -6.40 -5.39
N LEU A 176 1.82 -6.11 -6.25
CA LEU A 176 2.53 -7.14 -7.02
C LEU A 176 3.35 -8.07 -6.13
N VAL A 177 3.92 -7.58 -5.02
CA VAL A 177 4.64 -8.41 -4.04
C VAL A 177 3.73 -9.46 -3.42
N PHE A 178 2.44 -9.16 -3.28
CA PHE A 178 1.44 -10.08 -2.75
C PHE A 178 0.59 -10.75 -3.84
N SER A 179 1.03 -10.71 -5.10
CA SER A 179 0.33 -11.31 -6.25
C SER A 179 -1.10 -10.77 -6.48
N ARG A 180 -1.43 -9.58 -5.95
CA ARG A 180 -2.70 -8.88 -6.15
C ARG A 180 -2.65 -8.02 -7.41
N THR A 181 -2.70 -8.68 -8.55
CA THR A 181 -2.59 -8.05 -9.87
C THR A 181 -3.82 -7.27 -10.29
N ASP A 182 -4.97 -7.57 -9.72
CA ASP A 182 -6.19 -6.79 -9.78
C ASP A 182 -5.98 -5.35 -9.26
N ILE A 183 -5.37 -5.23 -8.08
CA ILE A 183 -5.05 -3.94 -7.43
C ILE A 183 -3.93 -3.23 -8.20
N ALA A 184 -2.92 -3.97 -8.64
CA ALA A 184 -1.84 -3.42 -9.47
C ALA A 184 -2.40 -2.82 -10.77
N ALA A 185 -3.28 -3.56 -11.46
CA ALA A 185 -3.86 -3.16 -12.72
C ALA A 185 -4.66 -1.86 -12.59
N ILE A 186 -5.62 -1.78 -11.64
CA ILE A 186 -6.43 -0.57 -11.45
C ILE A 186 -5.59 0.64 -11.01
N SER A 187 -4.55 0.42 -10.19
CA SER A 187 -3.65 1.47 -9.70
C SER A 187 -2.80 2.07 -10.82
N VAL A 188 -2.16 1.21 -11.61
CA VAL A 188 -1.29 1.61 -12.73
C VAL A 188 -2.11 2.25 -13.85
N LEU A 189 -3.29 1.73 -14.13
CA LEU A 189 -4.23 2.28 -15.10
C LEU A 189 -4.63 3.72 -14.74
N LEU A 190 -4.97 3.97 -13.48
CA LEU A 190 -5.27 5.33 -13.00
C LEU A 190 -4.01 6.22 -13.00
N ALA A 191 -2.85 5.69 -12.59
CA ALA A 191 -1.59 6.42 -12.62
C ALA A 191 -1.22 6.87 -14.04
N GLY A 192 -1.48 6.05 -15.07
CA GLY A 192 -1.30 6.41 -16.47
C GLY A 192 -2.19 7.58 -16.88
N ALA A 193 -3.49 7.50 -16.56
CA ALA A 193 -4.44 8.59 -16.84
C ALA A 193 -4.03 9.91 -16.16
N ILE A 194 -3.54 9.86 -14.92
CA ILE A 194 -3.05 11.03 -14.19
C ILE A 194 -1.75 11.56 -14.81
N CYS A 195 -0.81 10.69 -15.20
CA CYS A 195 0.43 11.07 -15.87
C CYS A 195 0.18 11.83 -17.18
N GLY A 196 -0.76 11.35 -18.01
CA GLY A 196 -1.11 12.02 -19.26
C GLY A 196 -1.66 13.44 -19.04
N PHE A 197 -2.41 13.64 -17.94
CA PHE A 197 -2.86 14.96 -17.51
C PHE A 197 -1.72 15.82 -16.94
N LEU A 198 -0.84 15.22 -16.16
CA LEU A 198 0.28 15.90 -15.52
C LEU A 198 1.19 16.59 -16.54
N CYS A 199 1.35 16.06 -17.76
CA CYS A 199 2.09 16.72 -18.85
C CYS A 199 1.60 18.14 -19.15
N TYR A 200 0.31 18.42 -18.94
CA TYR A 200 -0.31 19.72 -19.19
C TYR A 200 -0.56 20.55 -17.92
N ASN A 201 -0.55 19.89 -16.77
CA ASN A 201 -0.80 20.50 -15.47
C ASN A 201 0.47 20.82 -14.69
N PHE A 202 1.63 20.27 -15.07
CA PHE A 202 2.91 20.64 -14.47
C PHE A 202 3.21 22.13 -14.69
N HIS A 203 3.84 22.76 -13.70
CA HIS A 203 4.05 24.21 -13.71
C HIS A 203 4.90 24.67 -14.91
N PRO A 204 4.46 25.67 -15.70
CA PRO A 204 3.19 26.41 -15.59
C PRO A 204 2.00 25.66 -16.21
N ALA A 205 0.92 25.48 -15.44
CA ALA A 205 -0.24 24.72 -15.88
C ALA A 205 -1.02 25.38 -17.03
N SER A 206 -1.40 24.56 -18.02
CA SER A 206 -2.26 24.97 -19.14
C SER A 206 -3.75 24.67 -18.91
N ILE A 207 -4.04 23.79 -17.95
CA ILE A 207 -5.36 23.38 -17.46
C ILE A 207 -5.25 22.97 -15.99
N PHE A 208 -6.28 23.25 -15.19
CA PHE A 208 -6.41 22.78 -13.81
C PHE A 208 -7.30 21.54 -13.72
N MET A 209 -7.03 20.73 -12.69
CA MET A 209 -7.71 19.47 -12.46
C MET A 209 -9.19 19.71 -12.14
N GLY A 210 -9.48 20.67 -11.26
CA GLY A 210 -10.84 20.92 -10.77
C GLY A 210 -11.26 19.92 -9.70
N ASP A 211 -12.34 20.22 -8.99
CA ASP A 211 -12.91 19.35 -7.96
C ASP A 211 -13.34 18.00 -8.56
N CYS A 212 -13.76 17.97 -9.84
CA CYS A 212 -14.10 16.72 -10.55
C CYS A 212 -12.94 15.72 -10.59
N GLY A 213 -11.71 16.18 -10.77
CA GLY A 213 -10.54 15.32 -10.83
C GLY A 213 -9.99 15.00 -9.46
N ALA A 214 -9.86 16.00 -8.58
CA ALA A 214 -9.22 15.82 -7.29
C ALA A 214 -10.06 14.96 -6.34
N LEU A 215 -11.40 15.13 -6.32
CA LEU A 215 -12.29 14.25 -5.56
C LEU A 215 -12.28 12.82 -6.14
N PHE A 216 -12.33 12.67 -7.47
CA PHE A 216 -12.28 11.36 -8.11
C PHE A 216 -10.99 10.61 -7.76
N ILE A 217 -9.83 11.25 -7.89
CA ILE A 217 -8.54 10.62 -7.57
C ILE A 217 -8.46 10.25 -6.09
N GLY A 218 -8.88 11.16 -5.20
CA GLY A 218 -8.90 10.89 -3.76
C GLY A 218 -9.79 9.72 -3.39
N PHE A 219 -10.99 9.64 -3.98
CA PHE A 219 -11.90 8.51 -3.82
C PHE A 219 -11.26 7.22 -4.31
N MET A 220 -10.70 7.22 -5.53
CA MET A 220 -10.07 6.02 -6.09
C MET A 220 -8.90 5.52 -5.25
N ILE A 221 -8.00 6.40 -4.80
CA ILE A 221 -6.89 6.00 -3.91
C ILE A 221 -7.44 5.40 -2.61
N SER A 222 -8.48 6.01 -2.03
CA SER A 222 -9.09 5.51 -0.80
C SER A 222 -9.69 4.11 -0.98
N VAL A 223 -10.40 3.86 -2.07
CA VAL A 223 -11.05 2.57 -2.32
C VAL A 223 -10.03 1.49 -2.72
N ILE A 224 -9.08 1.81 -3.61
CA ILE A 224 -8.01 0.90 -4.01
C ILE A 224 -7.21 0.44 -2.78
N SER A 225 -6.93 1.37 -1.85
CA SER A 225 -6.22 1.05 -0.60
C SER A 225 -6.98 0.07 0.31
N LEU A 226 -8.33 0.09 0.26
CA LEU A 226 -9.19 -0.78 1.06
C LEU A 226 -9.33 -2.19 0.47
N LEU A 227 -9.01 -2.40 -0.81
CA LEU A 227 -8.99 -3.74 -1.41
C LEU A 227 -7.96 -4.66 -0.72
N GLY A 228 -6.97 -4.07 -0.04
CA GLY A 228 -6.00 -4.74 0.79
C GLY A 228 -4.96 -5.50 -0.03
N PHE A 229 -3.71 -5.52 0.45
CA PHE A 229 -2.64 -6.15 -0.32
C PHE A 229 -2.63 -7.68 -0.21
N GLY A 230 -3.42 -8.32 0.66
CA GLY A 230 -3.49 -9.79 0.75
C GLY A 230 -4.56 -10.30 1.72
N TYR A 231 -4.99 -11.55 1.54
CA TYR A 231 -6.16 -12.16 2.21
C TYR A 231 -6.02 -12.38 3.74
N LYS A 232 -4.82 -12.22 4.31
CA LYS A 232 -4.55 -12.28 5.76
C LYS A 232 -3.81 -11.04 6.30
N SER A 233 -3.89 -9.90 5.59
CA SER A 233 -3.31 -8.66 6.10
C SER A 233 -4.05 -8.21 7.37
N SER A 234 -3.30 -7.95 8.45
CA SER A 234 -3.89 -7.31 9.64
C SER A 234 -4.50 -5.97 9.26
N ALA A 235 -5.47 -5.47 10.03
CA ALA A 235 -6.06 -4.15 9.81
C ALA A 235 -5.01 -3.02 9.73
N PHE A 236 -3.85 -3.23 10.37
CA PHE A 236 -2.68 -2.36 10.26
C PHE A 236 -2.06 -2.34 8.86
N PHE A 237 -2.05 -3.43 8.09
CA PHE A 237 -1.61 -3.41 6.69
C PHE A 237 -2.64 -2.78 5.77
N THR A 238 -3.93 -3.06 5.98
CA THR A 238 -5.03 -2.54 5.15
C THR A 238 -5.14 -1.02 5.22
N LEU A 239 -4.85 -0.40 6.37
CA LEU A 239 -4.88 1.06 6.52
C LEU A 239 -3.50 1.69 6.73
N GLY A 240 -2.60 1.04 7.45
CA GLY A 240 -1.32 1.62 7.86
C GLY A 240 -0.39 1.90 6.67
N ALA A 241 -0.23 0.97 5.74
CA ALA A 241 0.60 1.22 4.55
C ALA A 241 0.07 2.40 3.71
N PRO A 242 -1.24 2.47 3.39
CA PRO A 242 -1.84 3.65 2.75
C PRO A 242 -1.69 4.95 3.57
N ILE A 243 -1.86 4.92 4.89
CA ILE A 243 -1.63 6.09 5.78
C ILE A 243 -0.19 6.61 5.61
N VAL A 244 0.78 5.70 5.61
CA VAL A 244 2.19 6.05 5.43
C VAL A 244 2.42 6.65 4.05
N MET A 245 1.94 6.01 2.98
CA MET A 245 2.06 6.51 1.61
C MET A 245 1.41 7.89 1.43
N LEU A 246 0.29 8.15 2.11
CA LEU A 246 -0.48 9.39 2.07
C LEU A 246 -0.11 10.38 3.18
N ALA A 247 1.02 10.18 3.87
CA ALA A 247 1.41 10.99 5.02
C ALA A 247 1.40 12.49 4.70
N VAL A 248 1.88 12.91 3.52
CA VAL A 248 1.89 14.32 3.12
C VAL A 248 0.47 14.92 3.05
N PRO A 249 -0.48 14.41 2.25
CA PRO A 249 -1.86 14.90 2.23
C PRO A 249 -2.58 14.81 3.58
N ILE A 250 -2.41 13.69 4.30
CA ILE A 250 -3.06 13.47 5.60
C ILE A 250 -2.56 14.49 6.61
N MET A 251 -1.24 14.68 6.71
CA MET A 251 -0.66 15.64 7.64
C MET A 251 -1.03 17.08 7.29
N ASP A 252 -1.08 17.47 6.01
CA ASP A 252 -1.51 18.82 5.65
C ASP A 252 -2.92 19.14 6.15
N THR A 253 -3.84 18.18 5.96
CA THR A 253 -5.23 18.26 6.41
C THR A 253 -5.32 18.27 7.93
N PHE A 254 -4.60 17.37 8.61
CA PHE A 254 -4.58 17.28 10.07
C PHE A 254 -4.03 18.56 10.72
N LEU A 255 -2.94 19.12 10.17
CA LEU A 255 -2.36 20.37 10.65
C LEU A 255 -3.31 21.56 10.44
N ALA A 256 -4.06 21.60 9.33
CA ALA A 256 -5.08 22.61 9.11
C ALA A 256 -6.17 22.55 10.19
N ILE A 257 -6.63 21.35 10.54
CA ILE A 257 -7.62 21.15 11.61
C ILE A 257 -7.07 21.63 12.95
N ILE A 258 -5.84 21.25 13.33
CA ILE A 258 -5.20 21.70 14.57
C ILE A 258 -5.08 23.22 14.60
N ARG A 259 -4.59 23.85 13.51
CA ARG A 259 -4.45 25.31 13.43
C ARG A 259 -5.76 26.03 13.63
N ARG A 260 -6.84 25.57 12.99
CA ARG A 260 -8.20 26.14 13.14
C ARG A 260 -8.66 26.05 14.59
N ARG A 261 -8.51 24.88 15.22
CA ARG A 261 -8.88 24.65 16.62
C ARG A 261 -8.11 25.56 17.58
N LEU A 262 -6.79 25.68 17.40
CA LEU A 262 -5.95 26.58 18.22
C LEU A 262 -6.30 28.07 18.04
N ARG A 263 -6.92 28.45 16.90
CA ARG A 263 -7.41 29.81 16.62
C ARG A 263 -8.87 30.02 17.03
N GLY A 264 -9.53 29.02 17.62
CA GLY A 264 -10.95 29.09 17.98
C GLY A 264 -11.91 29.06 16.78
N GLN A 265 -11.44 28.66 15.60
CA GLN A 265 -12.23 28.56 14.36
C GLN A 265 -12.87 27.17 14.23
N LYS A 266 -13.93 27.06 13.42
CA LYS A 266 -14.54 25.75 13.12
C LYS A 266 -13.59 24.95 12.25
N PHE A 267 -13.62 23.63 12.38
CA PHE A 267 -12.81 22.76 11.53
C PHE A 267 -13.16 22.88 10.04
N SER A 268 -14.37 23.35 9.71
CA SER A 268 -14.87 23.55 8.34
C SER A 268 -14.48 24.89 7.71
N ASP A 269 -13.91 25.82 8.49
CA ASP A 269 -13.55 27.14 7.97
C ASP A 269 -12.36 27.05 7.01
N ALA A 270 -12.27 27.88 5.98
CA ALA A 270 -11.16 27.83 5.04
C ALA A 270 -9.80 28.18 5.69
N ASP A 271 -8.73 27.43 5.38
CA ASP A 271 -7.36 27.71 5.82
C ASP A 271 -6.48 28.09 4.61
N ARG A 272 -5.46 28.91 4.86
CA ARG A 272 -4.49 29.37 3.85
C ARG A 272 -3.06 28.95 4.16
N GLU A 273 -2.83 28.26 5.27
CA GLU A 273 -1.48 27.92 5.74
C GLU A 273 -1.10 26.46 5.47
N HIS A 274 -1.50 25.93 4.32
CA HIS A 274 -1.08 24.61 3.84
C HIS A 274 0.44 24.52 3.62
N LEU A 275 0.98 23.30 3.63
CA LEU A 275 2.41 22.99 3.44
C LEU A 275 3.00 23.70 2.22
N HIS A 276 2.29 23.60 1.10
CA HIS A 276 2.71 24.20 -0.16
C HIS A 276 2.84 25.73 -0.08
N HIS A 277 1.92 26.42 0.62
CA HIS A 277 1.98 27.86 0.82
C HIS A 277 3.17 28.25 1.73
N THR A 278 3.50 27.43 2.73
CA THR A 278 4.67 27.66 3.58
C THR A 278 5.97 27.49 2.80
N LEU A 279 6.10 26.43 1.99
CA LEU A 279 7.26 26.21 1.13
C LEU A 279 7.44 27.37 0.13
N MET A 280 6.36 27.79 -0.53
CA MET A 280 6.43 28.85 -1.52
C MET A 280 6.75 30.22 -0.92
N PHE A 281 5.97 30.66 0.06
CA PHE A 281 5.99 32.06 0.50
C PHE A 281 6.83 32.30 1.76
N LYS A 282 6.84 31.35 2.72
CA LYS A 282 7.65 31.50 3.95
C LYS A 282 9.11 31.11 3.71
N LEU A 283 9.37 30.15 2.82
CA LEU A 283 10.72 29.70 2.46
C LEU A 283 11.25 30.24 1.12
N ASP A 284 10.44 30.98 0.36
CA ASP A 284 10.83 31.62 -0.90
C ASP A 284 11.38 30.63 -1.95
N LEU A 285 10.81 29.42 -1.97
CA LEU A 285 11.25 28.35 -2.87
C LEU A 285 10.60 28.44 -4.27
N GLY A 286 9.48 29.16 -4.38
CA GLY A 286 8.65 29.16 -5.58
C GLY A 286 7.88 27.85 -5.79
N GLN A 287 7.04 27.81 -6.82
CA GLN A 287 6.07 26.73 -7.03
C GLN A 287 6.74 25.40 -7.39
N THR A 288 7.55 25.36 -8.44
CA THR A 288 8.19 24.12 -8.93
C THR A 288 9.03 23.42 -7.86
N ARG A 289 9.86 24.16 -7.12
CA ARG A 289 10.70 23.57 -6.06
C ARG A 289 9.85 23.03 -4.91
N SER A 290 8.78 23.74 -4.54
CA SER A 290 7.87 23.29 -3.49
C SER A 290 7.19 21.97 -3.86
N VAL A 291 6.73 21.85 -5.11
CA VAL A 291 6.12 20.61 -5.62
C VAL A 291 7.12 19.46 -5.66
N ILE A 292 8.34 19.68 -6.17
CA ILE A 292 9.38 18.64 -6.21
C ILE A 292 9.74 18.16 -4.80
N ILE A 293 9.85 19.05 -3.81
CA ILE A 293 10.12 18.65 -2.42
C ILE A 293 9.00 17.76 -1.88
N LEU A 294 7.74 18.10 -2.19
CA LEU A 294 6.59 17.29 -1.77
C LEU A 294 6.55 15.94 -2.50
N TYR A 295 6.98 15.86 -3.76
CA TYR A 295 7.16 14.59 -4.46
C TYR A 295 8.22 13.74 -3.78
N VAL A 296 9.40 14.30 -3.51
CA VAL A 296 10.49 13.58 -2.82
C VAL A 296 10.03 13.09 -1.45
N ALA A 297 9.36 13.93 -0.66
CA ALA A 297 8.82 13.52 0.64
C ALA A 297 7.81 12.36 0.50
N THR A 298 6.88 12.47 -0.46
CA THR A 298 5.89 11.41 -0.74
C THR A 298 6.58 10.11 -1.16
N THR A 299 7.57 10.18 -2.04
CA THR A 299 8.35 9.00 -2.47
C THR A 299 9.08 8.36 -1.31
N LEU A 300 9.69 9.15 -0.41
CA LEU A 300 10.39 8.60 0.77
C LEU A 300 9.42 7.88 1.72
N PHE A 301 8.25 8.46 1.97
CA PHE A 301 7.21 7.82 2.76
C PHE A 301 6.69 6.55 2.08
N ALA A 302 6.39 6.61 0.78
CA ALA A 302 5.93 5.46 0.00
C ALA A 302 6.96 4.32 -0.02
N LEU A 303 8.24 4.66 -0.14
CA LEU A 303 9.33 3.69 -0.10
C LEU A 303 9.53 3.10 1.30
N SER A 304 9.32 3.88 2.36
CA SER A 304 9.32 3.33 3.73
C SER A 304 8.21 2.28 3.93
N ALA A 305 7.02 2.52 3.37
CA ALA A 305 5.93 1.55 3.36
C ALA A 305 6.26 0.31 2.52
N TYR A 306 6.91 0.50 1.36
CA TYR A 306 7.37 -0.61 0.53
C TYR A 306 8.45 -1.46 1.22
N VAL A 307 9.46 -0.84 1.84
CA VAL A 307 10.51 -1.53 2.60
C VAL A 307 9.91 -2.31 3.78
N TYR A 308 8.88 -1.76 4.44
CA TYR A 308 8.19 -2.44 5.55
C TYR A 308 7.62 -3.81 5.15
N VAL A 309 7.27 -4.02 3.88
CA VAL A 309 6.80 -5.31 3.36
C VAL A 309 7.87 -6.40 3.49
N PHE A 310 9.15 -6.04 3.29
CA PHE A 310 10.28 -6.97 3.33
C PHE A 310 10.99 -7.00 4.68
N ASP A 311 11.16 -5.83 5.32
CA ASP A 311 11.74 -5.68 6.64
C ASP A 311 10.92 -4.69 7.47
N LYS A 312 10.06 -5.25 8.33
CA LYS A 312 9.15 -4.49 9.20
C LYS A 312 9.91 -3.52 10.11
N LYS A 313 11.07 -3.93 10.65
CA LYS A 313 11.84 -3.11 11.60
C LYS A 313 12.46 -1.93 10.89
N LEU A 314 13.12 -2.17 9.75
CA LEU A 314 13.75 -1.11 8.97
C LEU A 314 12.71 -0.15 8.40
N GLY A 315 11.63 -0.66 7.80
CA GLY A 315 10.55 0.17 7.28
C GLY A 315 9.94 1.07 8.36
N LEU A 316 9.71 0.54 9.56
CA LEU A 316 9.23 1.31 10.70
C LEU A 316 10.23 2.37 11.17
N LEU A 317 11.52 2.04 11.23
CA LEU A 317 12.58 2.99 11.62
C LEU A 317 12.66 4.16 10.62
N ILE A 318 12.66 3.86 9.31
CA ILE A 318 12.65 4.88 8.27
C ILE A 318 11.40 5.76 8.42
N PHE A 319 10.22 5.15 8.58
CA PHE A 319 8.97 5.89 8.77
C PHE A 319 9.02 6.83 9.98
N LEU A 320 9.43 6.34 11.15
CA LEU A 320 9.56 7.16 12.36
C LEU A 320 10.57 8.29 12.19
N GLY A 321 11.68 8.02 11.50
CA GLY A 321 12.67 9.03 11.13
C GLY A 321 12.07 10.13 10.24
N LEU A 322 11.31 9.76 9.21
CA LEU A 322 10.64 10.69 8.30
C LEU A 322 9.59 11.54 9.02
N ILE A 323 8.77 10.94 9.89
CA ILE A 323 7.81 11.68 10.73
C ILE A 323 8.51 12.67 11.65
N LEU A 324 9.62 12.27 12.28
CA LEU A 324 10.41 13.16 13.13
C LEU A 324 10.97 14.35 12.35
N ILE A 325 11.52 14.10 11.15
CA ILE A 325 12.04 15.17 10.27
C ILE A 325 10.91 16.13 9.88
N PHE A 326 9.75 15.59 9.53
CA PHE A 326 8.60 16.38 9.15
C PHE A 326 8.07 17.23 10.31
N GLU A 327 8.00 16.69 11.53
CA GLU A 327 7.62 17.44 12.72
C GLU A 327 8.63 18.55 13.05
N LEU A 328 9.93 18.27 12.96
CA LEU A 328 10.97 19.29 13.10
C LEU A 328 10.83 20.40 12.05
N PHE A 329 10.46 20.05 10.82
CA PHE A 329 10.17 21.01 9.76
C PHE A 329 8.96 21.88 10.10
N ILE A 330 7.87 21.31 10.62
CA ILE A 330 6.68 22.05 11.08
C ILE A 330 7.05 23.05 12.18
N GLU A 331 7.78 22.61 13.21
CA GLU A 331 8.19 23.47 14.33
C GLU A 331 9.13 24.60 13.89
N TYR A 332 10.06 24.29 12.98
CA TYR A 332 10.98 25.27 12.42
C TYR A 332 10.25 26.35 11.62
N THR A 333 9.34 25.93 10.74
CA THR A 333 8.57 26.83 9.89
C THR A 333 7.46 27.57 10.64
N GLY A 334 7.13 27.11 11.86
CA GLY A 334 6.09 27.68 12.70
C GLY A 334 4.71 27.55 12.05
N MET A 335 4.49 26.47 11.29
CA MET A 335 3.25 26.26 10.54
C MET A 335 2.03 26.19 11.45
N VAL A 336 2.09 25.42 12.55
CA VAL A 336 0.97 25.28 13.49
C VAL A 336 0.77 26.57 14.29
N ASN A 337 1.83 27.02 14.96
CA ASN A 337 1.89 28.29 15.68
C ASN A 337 3.38 28.65 15.83
N THR A 338 3.70 29.94 15.87
CA THR A 338 5.06 30.42 16.22
C THR A 338 5.56 29.92 17.57
N HIS A 339 4.66 29.44 18.43
CA HIS A 339 4.94 28.94 19.78
C HIS A 339 4.79 27.42 19.92
N TYR A 340 4.35 26.71 18.89
CA TYR A 340 4.23 25.24 18.92
C TYR A 340 5.60 24.63 18.63
N LYS A 341 6.33 24.26 19.70
CA LYS A 341 7.69 23.68 19.61
C LYS A 341 7.96 22.56 20.63
N PRO A 342 7.12 21.51 20.70
CA PRO A 342 7.23 20.48 21.73
C PRO A 342 8.55 19.69 21.67
N ILE A 343 9.01 19.26 20.49
CA ILE A 343 10.24 18.48 20.34
C ILE A 343 11.46 19.35 20.63
N LEU A 344 11.54 20.55 20.06
CA LEU A 344 12.67 21.45 20.32
C LEU A 344 12.75 21.86 21.80
N ALA A 345 11.60 22.02 22.47
CA ALA A 345 11.56 22.33 23.90
C ALA A 345 11.96 21.14 24.77
N THR A 346 11.57 19.93 24.38
CA THR A 346 11.98 18.69 25.05
C THR A 346 13.48 18.43 24.85
N LEU A 347 14.00 18.65 23.63
CA LEU A 347 15.42 18.53 23.31
C LEU A 347 16.28 19.51 24.14
N ASN A 348 15.75 20.70 24.44
CA ASN A 348 16.42 21.68 25.30
C ASN A 348 16.57 21.19 26.76
N LEU A 349 15.62 20.39 27.26
CA LEU A 349 15.73 19.81 28.61
C LEU A 349 16.97 18.91 28.73
N PHE A 350 17.31 18.19 27.66
CA PHE A 350 18.46 17.29 27.61
C PHE A 350 19.75 18.02 27.23
N LEU A 351 19.74 18.82 26.16
CA LEU A 351 20.93 19.48 25.62
C LEU A 351 21.33 20.75 26.36
N LYS A 352 20.44 21.32 27.21
CA LYS A 352 20.63 22.57 27.96
C LYS A 352 21.22 23.69 27.09
N ASN A 353 20.77 23.78 25.84
CA ASN A 353 21.30 24.73 24.87
C ASN A 353 20.50 26.03 24.91
N PRO A 354 21.11 27.18 25.23
CA PRO A 354 20.40 28.46 25.36
C PRO A 354 19.75 28.94 24.04
N ASN A 355 20.13 28.39 22.90
CA ASN A 355 19.53 28.71 21.60
C ASN A 355 18.25 27.92 21.28
N LEU A 356 17.89 26.91 22.08
CA LEU A 356 16.66 26.13 21.93
C LEU A 356 15.52 26.74 22.78
N PRO A 357 14.25 26.62 22.33
CA PRO A 357 13.09 27.08 23.11
C PRO A 357 13.01 26.30 24.43
N SER A 358 12.60 26.95 25.53
CA SER A 358 12.30 26.26 26.80
C SER A 358 10.81 26.39 27.12
N PHE A 359 10.23 25.36 27.75
CA PHE A 359 8.82 25.35 28.15
C PHE A 359 8.46 26.55 29.05
N SER A 360 9.35 26.91 29.98
CA SER A 360 9.16 28.04 30.89
C SER A 360 9.24 29.42 30.20
N ALA A 361 10.09 29.57 29.18
CA ALA A 361 10.16 30.82 28.41
C ALA A 361 8.99 30.99 27.42
N GLN A 362 8.37 29.90 26.98
CA GLN A 362 7.16 29.92 26.15
C GLN A 362 5.94 30.44 26.93
N GLN A 363 5.70 29.92 28.15
CA GLN A 363 4.65 30.43 29.03
C GLN A 363 4.88 31.90 29.41
N ARG A 364 6.10 32.26 29.81
CA ARG A 364 6.45 33.63 30.18
C ARG A 364 6.26 34.64 29.05
N LYS A 365 6.52 34.26 27.78
CA LYS A 365 6.26 35.13 26.61
C LYS A 365 4.77 35.29 26.27
N VAL A 366 3.97 34.25 26.51
CA VAL A 366 2.51 34.31 26.34
C VAL A 366 1.90 35.20 27.42
N GLU A 367 2.37 35.09 28.67
CA GLU A 367 1.99 35.96 29.79
C GLU A 367 2.42 37.42 29.56
N ILE A 368 3.65 37.66 29.12
CA ILE A 368 4.14 39.01 28.78
C ILE A 368 3.30 39.62 27.65
N ARG A 369 2.84 38.83 26.66
CA ARG A 369 1.94 39.33 25.60
C ARG A 369 0.50 39.56 26.06
N ALA A 370 -0.02 38.74 26.96
CA ALA A 370 -1.30 39.00 27.61
C ALA A 370 -1.24 40.28 28.45
N ALA A 371 -0.09 40.55 29.07
CA ALA A 371 0.20 41.81 29.76
C ALA A 371 0.39 42.99 28.78
N LEU A 372 1.08 42.81 27.65
CA LEU A 372 1.21 43.83 26.58
C LEU A 372 -0.13 44.18 25.91
N LYS A 373 -1.08 43.24 25.91
CA LYS A 373 -2.47 43.51 25.47
C LYS A 373 -3.25 44.39 26.45
N LYS A 374 -2.80 44.48 27.71
CA LYS A 374 -3.38 45.33 28.75
C LYS A 374 -2.77 46.73 28.80
N ASP A 375 -1.52 46.91 28.39
CA ASP A 375 -0.84 48.22 28.38
C ASP A 375 0.07 48.42 27.14
N PRO A 376 -0.45 49.01 26.06
CA PRO A 376 0.25 49.12 24.77
C PRO A 376 1.33 50.22 24.68
N GLU A 377 1.38 51.16 25.64
CA GLU A 377 2.28 52.34 25.61
C GLU A 377 3.72 52.00 26.04
N SER A 378 3.94 50.80 26.56
CA SER A 378 5.22 50.31 27.05
C SER A 378 6.11 49.80 25.90
N PHE A 379 7.06 50.66 25.50
CA PHE A 379 8.25 50.41 24.66
C PHE A 379 8.05 50.30 23.14
N LYS A 380 8.09 51.47 22.48
CA LYS A 380 8.15 51.63 21.02
C LYS A 380 9.52 51.28 20.41
N ASP A 381 10.63 51.42 21.14
CA ASP A 381 11.98 51.32 20.59
C ASP A 381 12.55 49.88 20.55
N ALA A 382 12.11 48.99 21.45
CA ALA A 382 12.57 47.59 21.47
C ALA A 382 12.05 46.76 20.29
N ASN A 383 10.92 47.14 19.68
CA ASN A 383 10.30 46.38 18.59
C ASN A 383 11.12 46.44 17.28
N LEU A 384 11.80 47.55 17.01
CA LEU A 384 12.49 47.78 15.74
C LEU A 384 13.84 47.04 15.65
N GLU A 385 14.57 46.94 16.76
CA GLU A 385 15.83 46.19 16.86
C GLU A 385 15.60 44.67 16.86
N ILE A 386 14.58 44.21 17.59
CA ILE A 386 14.16 42.81 17.62
C ILE A 386 13.69 42.33 16.23
N GLU A 387 13.01 43.17 15.45
CA GLU A 387 12.61 42.84 14.07
C GLU A 387 13.80 42.72 13.11
N LYS A 388 14.79 43.63 13.21
CA LYS A 388 15.97 43.62 12.35
C LYS A 388 16.91 42.45 12.62
N GLU A 389 17.11 42.04 13.89
CA GLU A 389 17.84 40.81 14.23
C GLU A 389 17.11 39.53 13.81
N LYS A 390 15.77 39.48 13.98
CA LYS A 390 14.94 38.37 13.50
C LYS A 390 15.07 38.17 11.99
N LEU A 391 15.14 39.26 11.21
CA LEU A 391 15.25 39.20 9.75
C LEU A 391 16.63 38.68 9.28
N LYS A 392 17.73 39.10 9.94
CA LYS A 392 19.09 38.64 9.64
C LYS A 392 19.34 37.18 10.03
N MET A 393 18.79 36.71 11.15
CA MET A 393 18.84 35.29 11.52
C MET A 393 18.01 34.39 10.59
N LYS A 394 16.90 34.90 10.03
CA LYS A 394 15.99 34.14 9.14
C LYS A 394 16.66 33.67 7.86
N LYS A 395 17.49 34.51 7.21
CA LYS A 395 18.21 34.17 5.97
C LYS A 395 19.40 33.21 6.18
N ARG A 396 20.10 33.28 7.32
CA ARG A 396 21.25 32.40 7.64
C ARG A 396 20.82 31.00 8.09
N LYS A 397 19.71 30.88 8.85
CA LYS A 397 19.14 29.58 9.26
C LYS A 397 18.45 28.84 8.10
N GLN A 398 17.86 29.54 7.13
CA GLN A 398 17.24 28.95 5.93
C GLN A 398 18.23 28.12 5.08
N LYS A 399 19.44 28.64 4.84
CA LYS A 399 20.45 27.94 4.04
C LYS A 399 20.95 26.67 4.73
N ASN A 400 21.12 26.72 6.05
CA ASN A 400 21.58 25.57 6.84
C ASN A 400 20.50 24.49 7.01
N LEU A 401 19.21 24.86 7.04
CA LEU A 401 18.12 23.89 7.10
C LEU A 401 17.94 23.15 5.76
N ILE A 402 18.00 23.85 4.63
CA ILE A 402 17.90 23.21 3.31
C ILE A 402 19.06 22.24 3.11
N VAL A 403 20.27 22.62 3.54
CA VAL A 403 21.44 21.74 3.51
C VAL A 403 21.27 20.56 4.47
N ALA A 404 20.74 20.76 5.68
CA ALA A 404 20.48 19.66 6.61
C ALA A 404 19.41 18.68 6.11
N LEU A 405 18.30 19.18 5.55
CA LEU A 405 17.25 18.36 4.94
C LEU A 405 17.77 17.60 3.70
N ALA A 406 18.64 18.24 2.89
CA ALA A 406 19.29 17.57 1.76
C ALA A 406 20.27 16.49 2.21
N LEU A 407 21.08 16.74 3.25
CA LEU A 407 22.02 15.75 3.80
C LEU A 407 21.30 14.57 4.44
N ILE A 408 20.16 14.80 5.09
CA ILE A 408 19.34 13.75 5.68
C ILE A 408 18.61 12.96 4.58
N ALA A 409 18.09 13.61 3.54
CA ALA A 409 17.54 12.91 2.37
C ALA A 409 18.61 12.03 1.71
N VAL A 410 19.86 12.52 1.59
CA VAL A 410 20.99 11.72 1.10
C VAL A 410 21.32 10.55 2.04
N ALA A 411 21.23 10.73 3.36
CA ALA A 411 21.44 9.65 4.32
C ALA A 411 20.33 8.58 4.27
N VAL A 412 19.07 8.99 4.07
CA VAL A 412 17.93 8.07 3.91
C VAL A 412 18.03 7.34 2.57
N ILE A 413 18.29 8.05 1.47
CA ILE A 413 18.53 7.46 0.14
C ILE A 413 19.75 6.52 0.18
N GLY A 414 20.81 6.91 0.89
CA GLY A 414 21.99 6.08 1.12
C GLY A 414 21.67 4.82 1.92
N GLY A 415 20.88 4.93 2.99
CA GLY A 415 20.42 3.78 3.77
C GLY A 415 19.54 2.82 2.98
N ILE A 416 18.68 3.36 2.11
CA ILE A 416 17.87 2.59 1.16
C ILE A 416 18.77 1.91 0.11
N ALA A 417 19.73 2.63 -0.46
CA ALA A 417 20.67 2.05 -1.44
C ALA A 417 21.52 0.95 -0.82
N VAL A 418 21.95 1.13 0.44
CA VAL A 418 22.61 0.10 1.24
C VAL A 418 21.67 -1.07 1.50
N PHE A 419 20.39 -0.84 1.84
CA PHE A 419 19.40 -1.90 2.00
C PHE A 419 19.20 -2.73 0.72
N PHE A 420 19.09 -2.09 -0.44
CA PHE A 420 19.00 -2.79 -1.72
C PHE A 420 20.32 -3.52 -2.09
N ALA A 421 21.47 -2.93 -1.73
CA ALA A 421 22.77 -3.58 -1.90
C ALA A 421 22.93 -4.80 -0.98
N THR A 422 22.46 -4.72 0.27
CA THR A 422 22.47 -5.84 1.22
C THR A 422 21.40 -6.87 0.91
N GLN A 423 20.25 -6.51 0.32
CA GLN A 423 19.27 -7.45 -0.24
C GLN A 423 19.87 -8.22 -1.42
N ARG A 424 20.65 -7.58 -2.31
CA ARG A 424 21.43 -8.30 -3.33
C ARG A 424 22.42 -9.30 -2.73
N GLN A 425 22.91 -9.02 -1.53
CA GLN A 425 23.82 -9.88 -0.78
C GLN A 425 23.09 -10.90 0.10
N SER A 426 21.79 -10.68 0.36
CA SER A 426 20.88 -11.48 1.18
C SER A 426 19.81 -12.21 0.35
N GLN A 427 19.98 -12.28 -0.98
CA GLN A 427 19.68 -13.53 -1.67
C GLN A 427 20.56 -14.57 -1.01
N LYS A 428 20.02 -15.14 0.08
CA LYS A 428 20.51 -16.36 0.71
C LYS A 428 20.81 -17.29 -0.46
N ALA A 429 22.00 -17.87 -0.46
CA ALA A 429 22.38 -18.85 -1.47
C ALA A 429 21.17 -19.77 -1.74
N PRO A 430 20.90 -20.14 -3.01
CA PRO A 430 19.84 -21.09 -3.30
C PRO A 430 19.93 -22.21 -2.27
N ILE A 431 18.79 -22.54 -1.64
CA ILE A 431 18.67 -23.69 -0.73
C ILE A 431 19.53 -24.78 -1.38
N ALA A 432 20.54 -25.31 -0.68
CA ALA A 432 21.48 -26.24 -1.28
C ALA A 432 20.65 -27.45 -1.77
N LEU A 433 20.31 -27.44 -3.06
CA LEU A 433 19.50 -28.48 -3.67
C LEU A 433 20.47 -29.65 -3.85
N GLU A 434 20.21 -30.75 -3.15
CA GLU A 434 20.91 -32.00 -3.44
C GLU A 434 20.81 -32.31 -4.94
N GLU A 435 21.89 -32.84 -5.51
CA GLU A 435 21.92 -33.26 -6.91
C GLU A 435 20.79 -34.28 -7.14
N ASP A 436 20.03 -34.14 -8.23
CA ASP A 436 18.99 -35.12 -8.58
C ASP A 436 19.65 -36.49 -8.73
N THR A 437 19.39 -37.37 -7.77
CA THR A 437 19.84 -38.76 -7.83
C THR A 437 18.92 -39.56 -8.74
N VAL A 438 19.34 -40.76 -9.16
CA VAL A 438 18.51 -41.66 -9.97
C VAL A 438 17.33 -42.26 -9.17
N ASN A 439 17.31 -42.12 -7.83
CA ASN A 439 16.27 -42.66 -6.95
C ASN A 439 15.51 -41.54 -6.21
N TYR A 440 14.33 -41.84 -5.66
CA TYR A 440 13.65 -40.88 -4.78
C TYR A 440 14.49 -40.63 -3.51
N VAL A 441 14.34 -39.45 -2.92
CA VAL A 441 15.06 -39.05 -1.71
C VAL A 441 14.06 -38.98 -0.56
N GLU A 442 14.46 -39.52 0.58
CA GLU A 442 13.68 -39.46 1.82
C GLU A 442 13.79 -38.06 2.45
N GLY A 443 12.70 -37.55 3.03
CA GLY A 443 12.69 -36.25 3.70
C GLY A 443 13.64 -36.18 4.90
N ASN A 444 14.05 -34.96 5.28
CA ASN A 444 15.05 -34.74 6.35
C ASN A 444 14.66 -35.35 7.72
N HIS A 445 13.37 -35.37 8.02
CA HIS A 445 12.80 -35.79 9.30
C HIS A 445 11.49 -36.56 9.08
N PRO A 446 11.54 -37.77 8.53
CA PRO A 446 10.33 -38.47 8.12
C PRO A 446 9.53 -38.94 9.35
N THR A 447 8.20 -38.94 9.21
CA THR A 447 7.30 -39.58 10.17
C THR A 447 7.14 -41.05 9.82
N ALA A 448 6.60 -41.87 10.73
CA ALA A 448 6.34 -43.28 10.45
C ALA A 448 5.45 -43.51 9.20
N LEU A 449 4.51 -42.60 8.94
CA LEU A 449 3.69 -42.63 7.72
C LEU A 449 4.53 -42.34 6.47
N MET A 450 5.46 -41.39 6.55
CA MET A 450 6.36 -41.07 5.45
C MET A 450 7.26 -42.27 5.15
N ASP A 451 7.88 -42.89 6.16
CA ASP A 451 8.72 -44.09 5.97
C ASP A 451 7.93 -45.19 5.23
N GLU A 452 6.68 -45.43 5.63
CA GLU A 452 5.81 -46.42 4.99
C GLU A 452 5.51 -46.08 3.52
N ILE A 453 5.16 -44.84 3.22
CA ILE A 453 4.89 -44.40 1.84
C ILE A 453 6.16 -44.48 0.99
N TYR A 454 7.32 -44.14 1.56
CA TYR A 454 8.60 -44.14 0.87
C TYR A 454 9.03 -45.56 0.47
N ASP A 455 8.90 -46.53 1.39
CA ASP A 455 9.18 -47.94 1.09
C ASP A 455 8.28 -48.48 -0.03
N GLN A 456 6.99 -48.11 -0.02
CA GLN A 456 6.04 -48.47 -1.08
C GLN A 456 6.42 -47.79 -2.41
N LEU A 457 6.86 -46.52 -2.37
CA LEU A 457 7.25 -45.76 -3.55
C LEU A 457 8.45 -46.38 -4.25
N LEU A 458 9.46 -46.80 -3.48
CA LEU A 458 10.63 -47.51 -4.01
C LEU A 458 10.22 -48.84 -4.65
N ALA A 459 9.36 -49.63 -4.00
CA ALA A 459 8.86 -50.88 -4.56
C ALA A 459 8.04 -50.68 -5.86
N ALA A 460 7.24 -49.61 -5.93
CA ALA A 460 6.48 -49.25 -7.13
C ALA A 460 7.41 -48.83 -8.29
N ASN A 461 8.44 -48.03 -7.99
CA ASN A 461 9.45 -47.64 -8.98
C ASN A 461 10.25 -48.85 -9.50
N GLU A 462 10.69 -49.76 -8.63
CA GLU A 462 11.43 -50.98 -9.01
C GLU A 462 10.59 -51.97 -9.82
N SER A 463 9.29 -52.08 -9.52
CA SER A 463 8.37 -52.96 -10.25
C SER A 463 7.88 -52.36 -11.58
N GLY A 464 8.08 -51.07 -11.80
CA GLY A 464 7.62 -50.34 -12.99
C GLY A 464 6.13 -50.04 -12.98
N ASP A 465 5.45 -50.11 -11.83
CA ASP A 465 4.04 -49.73 -11.71
C ASP A 465 3.90 -48.21 -11.69
N LYS A 466 3.75 -47.61 -12.88
CA LYS A 466 3.66 -46.17 -13.07
C LYS A 466 2.42 -45.53 -12.43
N THR A 467 1.34 -46.29 -12.22
CA THR A 467 0.12 -45.76 -11.60
C THR A 467 0.33 -45.68 -10.08
N GLN A 468 0.82 -46.77 -9.49
CA GLN A 468 1.13 -46.79 -8.06
C GLN A 468 2.26 -45.80 -7.72
N GLU A 469 3.27 -45.67 -8.59
CA GLU A 469 4.38 -44.73 -8.41
C GLU A 469 3.88 -43.28 -8.32
N ARG A 470 3.05 -42.81 -9.26
CA ARG A 470 2.58 -41.41 -9.26
C ARG A 470 1.63 -41.10 -8.10
N GLU A 471 0.79 -42.05 -7.69
CA GLU A 471 -0.07 -41.93 -6.51
C GLU A 471 0.78 -41.78 -5.23
N LEU A 472 1.84 -42.58 -5.11
CA LEU A 472 2.73 -42.55 -3.95
C LEU A 472 3.62 -41.29 -3.92
N VAL A 473 4.05 -40.76 -5.08
CA VAL A 473 4.73 -39.45 -5.15
C VAL A 473 3.83 -38.33 -4.61
N ALA A 474 2.55 -38.31 -5.02
CA ALA A 474 1.58 -37.36 -4.51
C ALA A 474 1.33 -37.56 -3.00
N ALA A 475 1.12 -38.80 -2.55
CA ALA A 475 0.91 -39.10 -1.14
C ALA A 475 2.11 -38.67 -0.27
N TYR A 476 3.34 -38.98 -0.71
CA TYR A 476 4.56 -38.63 0.02
C TYR A 476 4.73 -37.12 0.12
N PHE A 477 4.53 -36.41 -1.00
CA PHE A 477 4.55 -34.96 -1.01
C PHE A 477 3.50 -34.35 -0.07
N ALA A 478 2.25 -34.84 -0.10
CA ALA A 478 1.19 -34.38 0.79
C ALA A 478 1.56 -34.58 2.27
N ALA A 479 2.03 -35.78 2.61
CA ALA A 479 2.40 -36.16 3.97
C ALA A 479 3.55 -35.28 4.49
N ASP A 480 4.57 -35.02 3.68
CA ASP A 480 5.72 -34.20 4.07
C ASP A 480 5.38 -32.71 4.11
N PHE A 481 4.73 -32.18 3.07
CA PHE A 481 4.38 -30.75 2.97
C PHE A 481 3.40 -30.33 4.07
N LEU A 482 2.39 -31.15 4.38
CA LEU A 482 1.35 -30.80 5.35
C LEU A 482 1.74 -31.08 6.81
N THR A 483 2.80 -31.86 7.05
CA THR A 483 3.33 -32.11 8.40
C THR A 483 4.28 -30.98 8.80
N TRP A 484 3.91 -30.23 9.83
CA TRP A 484 4.72 -29.14 10.39
C TRP A 484 5.50 -29.58 11.63
N SER A 485 5.00 -30.56 12.37
CA SER A 485 5.64 -31.05 13.59
C SER A 485 7.06 -31.58 13.37
N ASN A 486 7.37 -32.07 12.16
CA ASN A 486 8.67 -32.62 11.80
C ASN A 486 9.65 -31.61 11.20
N LYS A 487 9.26 -30.33 11.06
CA LYS A 487 10.14 -29.30 10.47
C LYS A 487 11.03 -28.65 11.51
N THR A 488 12.24 -28.28 11.13
CA THR A 488 13.18 -27.58 12.03
C THR A 488 12.84 -26.10 12.19
N ASP A 489 12.53 -25.44 11.08
CA ASP A 489 12.02 -24.08 11.02
C ASP A 489 11.15 -23.88 9.78
N ARG A 490 10.62 -22.67 9.57
CA ARG A 490 9.76 -22.38 8.41
C ARG A 490 10.47 -22.51 7.05
N GLU A 491 11.81 -22.49 7.00
CA GLU A 491 12.59 -22.65 5.78
C GLU A 491 12.77 -24.12 5.38
N ASP A 492 12.46 -25.06 6.28
CA ASP A 492 12.42 -26.50 6.05
C ASP A 492 11.10 -26.89 5.37
N ILE A 493 11.05 -26.71 4.05
CA ILE A 493 9.86 -26.94 3.22
C ILE A 493 9.74 -28.44 2.90
N GLY A 494 8.65 -29.07 3.33
CA GLY A 494 8.40 -30.49 3.05
C GLY A 494 8.19 -30.77 1.57
N GLY A 495 8.67 -31.92 1.10
CA GLY A 495 8.46 -32.41 -0.26
C GLY A 495 9.20 -31.65 -1.35
N LEU A 496 10.08 -30.70 -1.01
CA LEU A 496 10.74 -29.81 -1.99
C LEU A 496 11.62 -30.59 -2.99
N TYR A 497 12.19 -31.72 -2.57
CA TYR A 497 12.99 -32.61 -3.42
C TYR A 497 12.16 -33.38 -4.47
N LEU A 498 10.86 -33.56 -4.24
CA LEU A 498 9.93 -34.11 -5.24
C LEU A 498 9.50 -33.06 -6.28
N VAL A 499 9.70 -31.77 -6.00
CA VAL A 499 9.29 -30.70 -6.91
C VAL A 499 10.25 -30.63 -8.10
N TYR A 500 9.68 -30.49 -9.29
CA TYR A 500 10.43 -30.42 -10.54
C TYR A 500 11.51 -29.33 -10.49
N PRO A 501 12.78 -29.62 -10.86
CA PRO A 501 13.90 -28.72 -10.63
C PRO A 501 13.70 -27.29 -11.13
N ASP A 502 13.10 -27.13 -12.31
CA ASP A 502 12.90 -25.83 -12.97
C ASP A 502 11.91 -24.92 -12.20
N VAL A 503 10.95 -25.50 -11.45
CA VAL A 503 9.94 -24.74 -10.69
C VAL A 503 10.20 -24.76 -9.18
N ARG A 504 11.18 -25.54 -8.70
CA ARG A 504 11.48 -25.76 -7.28
C ARG A 504 11.73 -24.46 -6.51
N THR A 505 12.44 -23.49 -7.11
CA THR A 505 12.72 -22.19 -6.47
C THR A 505 11.47 -21.31 -6.36
N GLU A 506 10.63 -21.31 -7.39
CA GLU A 506 9.36 -20.56 -7.39
C GLU A 506 8.39 -21.18 -6.38
N PHE A 507 8.29 -22.51 -6.37
CA PHE A 507 7.51 -23.26 -5.39
C PHE A 507 7.97 -22.99 -3.96
N ALA A 508 9.27 -23.05 -3.68
CA ALA A 508 9.81 -22.75 -2.36
C ALA A 508 9.41 -21.33 -1.91
N SER A 509 9.56 -20.37 -2.80
CA SER A 509 9.16 -18.97 -2.54
C SER A 509 7.66 -18.86 -2.25
N TYR A 510 6.82 -19.55 -3.01
CA TYR A 510 5.38 -19.62 -2.78
C TYR A 510 5.06 -20.23 -1.40
N ALA A 511 5.61 -21.40 -1.09
CA ALA A 511 5.37 -22.12 0.15
C ALA A 511 5.76 -21.30 1.40
N LEU A 512 6.91 -20.63 1.38
CA LEU A 512 7.38 -19.79 2.50
C LEU A 512 6.48 -18.59 2.78
N ASN A 513 5.96 -17.97 1.71
CA ASN A 513 5.22 -16.72 1.81
C ASN A 513 3.73 -16.93 2.07
N LEU A 514 3.18 -18.11 1.72
CA LEU A 514 1.74 -18.38 1.82
C LEU A 514 1.39 -19.47 2.83
N TYR A 515 2.11 -20.58 2.83
CA TYR A 515 1.78 -21.74 3.66
C TYR A 515 2.52 -21.71 5.00
N TYR A 516 3.86 -21.64 4.98
CA TYR A 516 4.71 -21.67 6.18
C TYR A 516 4.87 -20.29 6.86
N VAL A 517 4.20 -19.24 6.37
CA VAL A 517 4.39 -17.85 6.82
C VAL A 517 4.22 -17.64 8.33
N ASN A 518 3.27 -18.35 8.94
CA ASN A 518 2.95 -18.25 10.37
C ASN A 518 3.46 -19.45 11.19
N MET A 519 4.19 -20.39 10.58
CA MET A 519 4.60 -21.62 11.26
C MET A 519 5.38 -21.31 12.56
N ASN A 520 6.32 -20.37 12.52
CA ASN A 520 7.08 -19.97 13.70
C ASN A 520 6.21 -19.34 14.80
N GLU A 521 5.17 -18.57 14.44
CA GLU A 521 4.23 -17.99 15.41
C GLU A 521 3.37 -19.09 16.06
N HIS A 522 2.95 -20.07 15.28
CA HIS A 522 2.23 -21.24 15.78
C HIS A 522 3.13 -22.12 16.66
N ALA A 523 4.40 -22.32 16.29
CA ALA A 523 5.37 -23.08 17.09
C ALA A 523 5.60 -22.42 18.46
N LEU A 524 5.62 -21.08 18.53
CA LEU A 524 5.70 -20.34 19.80
C LEU A 524 4.44 -20.50 20.68
N THR A 525 3.28 -20.74 20.05
CA THR A 525 1.98 -20.82 20.74
C THR A 525 1.69 -22.25 21.23
N TYR A 526 1.93 -23.25 20.38
CA TYR A 526 1.54 -24.65 20.60
C TYR A 526 2.72 -25.58 20.88
N GLY A 527 3.96 -25.10 20.75
CA GLY A 527 5.15 -25.94 20.74
C GLY A 527 5.30 -26.72 19.44
N GLN A 528 6.53 -27.15 19.12
CA GLN A 528 6.83 -27.85 17.87
C GLN A 528 6.05 -29.17 17.73
N GLU A 529 5.98 -29.96 18.81
CA GLU A 529 5.21 -31.20 18.84
C GLU A 529 3.70 -30.98 18.74
N GLY A 530 3.21 -29.78 19.10
CA GLY A 530 1.80 -29.40 19.02
C GLY A 530 1.36 -28.92 17.63
N LEU A 531 2.27 -28.85 16.65
CA LEU A 531 1.95 -28.51 15.27
C LEU A 531 1.31 -29.70 14.52
N PRO A 532 0.62 -29.42 13.38
CA PRO A 532 -0.04 -30.43 12.58
C PRO A 532 0.89 -31.55 12.11
N GLU A 533 0.37 -32.78 12.18
CA GLU A 533 1.04 -34.01 11.76
C GLU A 533 0.04 -34.88 11.02
N VAL A 534 0.37 -35.29 9.80
CA VAL A 534 -0.48 -36.19 9.02
C VAL A 534 -0.38 -37.61 9.61
N GLU A 535 -1.51 -38.18 9.98
CA GLU A 535 -1.62 -39.52 10.57
C GLU A 535 -1.91 -40.59 9.53
N SER A 536 -2.74 -40.29 8.54
CA SER A 536 -3.07 -41.20 7.44
C SER A 536 -3.48 -40.43 6.19
N TYR A 537 -3.49 -41.12 5.05
CA TYR A 537 -3.94 -40.57 3.77
C TYR A 537 -4.82 -41.57 3.02
N ALA A 538 -5.58 -41.07 2.05
CA ALA A 538 -6.31 -41.85 1.06
C ALA A 538 -6.23 -41.15 -0.31
N ILE A 539 -5.99 -41.93 -1.37
CA ILE A 539 -6.10 -41.44 -2.74
C ILE A 539 -7.58 -41.43 -3.13
N ILE A 540 -8.10 -40.27 -3.49
CA ILE A 540 -9.50 -40.07 -3.87
C ILE A 540 -9.69 -40.17 -5.39
N SER A 541 -8.73 -39.63 -6.15
CA SER A 541 -8.76 -39.67 -7.62
C SER A 541 -7.36 -39.63 -8.20
N ASP A 542 -7.23 -40.21 -9.38
CA ASP A 542 -6.07 -40.13 -10.27
C ASP A 542 -6.60 -39.88 -11.69
N GLU A 543 -6.55 -38.62 -12.12
CA GLU A 543 -7.08 -38.16 -13.40
C GLU A 543 -5.94 -37.53 -14.24
N THR A 544 -6.00 -37.63 -15.57
CA THR A 544 -5.09 -36.87 -16.45
C THR A 544 -5.33 -35.37 -16.27
N SER A 545 -4.28 -34.58 -16.11
CA SER A 545 -4.39 -33.15 -15.89
C SER A 545 -4.53 -32.37 -17.21
N ASP A 546 -5.24 -31.25 -17.18
CA ASP A 546 -5.26 -30.27 -18.27
C ASP A 546 -3.98 -29.37 -18.25
N PHE A 547 -3.13 -29.50 -17.23
CA PHE A 547 -1.90 -28.74 -17.08
C PHE A 547 -0.82 -29.22 -18.06
N ILE A 548 -0.42 -28.37 -19.00
CA ILE A 548 0.68 -28.66 -19.94
C ILE A 548 1.92 -27.87 -19.51
N TYR A 549 3.04 -28.56 -19.28
CA TYR A 549 4.31 -27.90 -18.99
C TYR A 549 4.98 -27.40 -20.29
N GLU A 550 4.58 -26.19 -20.71
CA GLU A 550 4.94 -25.57 -22.00
C GLU A 550 6.45 -25.51 -22.31
N ALA A 551 7.31 -25.46 -21.28
CA ALA A 551 8.75 -25.29 -21.47
C ALA A 551 9.45 -26.49 -22.10
N LYS A 552 8.89 -27.71 -21.97
CA LYS A 552 9.48 -28.96 -22.51
C LYS A 552 8.55 -29.80 -23.37
N ASN A 553 7.30 -29.37 -23.59
CA ASN A 553 6.34 -30.11 -24.40
C ASN A 553 6.11 -31.54 -23.84
N LEU A 554 6.04 -31.62 -22.51
CA LEU A 554 5.77 -32.86 -21.78
C LEU A 554 4.26 -32.91 -21.47
N ASP A 555 3.60 -33.92 -22.03
CA ASP A 555 2.12 -34.03 -22.04
C ASP A 555 1.59 -35.03 -21.00
N SER A 556 2.47 -35.67 -20.23
CA SER A 556 2.12 -36.72 -19.25
C SER A 556 1.99 -36.17 -17.83
N THR A 557 0.97 -35.35 -17.60
CA THR A 557 0.64 -34.79 -16.28
C THR A 557 -0.64 -35.39 -15.71
N TYR A 558 -0.68 -35.56 -14.39
CA TYR A 558 -1.78 -36.20 -13.67
C TYR A 558 -2.13 -35.39 -12.43
N ASP A 559 -3.43 -35.21 -12.17
CA ASP A 559 -3.96 -34.58 -10.97
C ASP A 559 -4.40 -35.67 -9.98
N ILE A 560 -3.64 -35.83 -8.90
CA ILE A 560 -3.90 -36.80 -7.85
C ILE A 560 -4.55 -36.09 -6.66
N THR A 561 -5.78 -36.46 -6.32
CA THR A 561 -6.46 -35.93 -5.14
C THR A 561 -6.12 -36.79 -3.92
N VAL A 562 -5.41 -36.21 -2.96
CA VAL A 562 -5.01 -36.87 -1.71
C VAL A 562 -5.83 -36.30 -0.56
N GLN A 563 -6.58 -37.15 0.12
CA GLN A 563 -7.23 -36.83 1.40
C GLN A 563 -6.29 -37.22 2.54
N VAL A 564 -6.10 -36.35 3.53
CA VAL A 564 -5.26 -36.55 4.70
C VAL A 564 -6.07 -36.41 5.99
N THR A 565 -5.72 -37.21 6.99
CA THR A 565 -6.23 -37.08 8.35
C THR A 565 -5.10 -36.64 9.27
N TYR A 566 -5.35 -35.61 10.08
CA TYR A 566 -4.37 -35.11 11.04
C TYR A 566 -4.50 -35.80 12.40
N LYS A 567 -3.36 -36.02 13.04
CA LYS A 567 -3.29 -36.55 14.40
C LYS A 567 -3.90 -35.57 15.41
N SER A 568 -4.81 -36.05 16.24
CA SER A 568 -5.37 -35.25 17.34
C SER A 568 -4.39 -35.18 18.52
N LYS A 569 -4.07 -33.97 18.97
CA LYS A 569 -3.12 -33.72 20.08
C LYS A 569 -3.75 -32.81 21.13
N GLU A 570 -3.76 -33.25 22.39
CA GLU A 570 -4.28 -32.45 23.51
C GLU A 570 -3.42 -31.20 23.73
N GLY A 571 -4.03 -30.02 23.67
CA GLY A 571 -3.32 -28.74 23.74
C GLY A 571 -2.55 -28.33 22.47
N GLY A 572 -2.64 -29.14 21.40
CA GLY A 572 -2.06 -28.83 20.10
C GLY A 572 -2.87 -27.82 19.29
N MET A 573 -2.32 -27.44 18.14
CA MET A 573 -3.01 -26.60 17.17
C MET A 573 -4.30 -27.27 16.72
N PRO A 574 -5.46 -26.59 16.72
CA PRO A 574 -6.70 -27.15 16.19
C PRO A 574 -6.55 -27.52 14.71
N THR A 575 -6.81 -28.78 14.38
CA THR A 575 -6.70 -29.32 13.01
C THR A 575 -8.04 -29.42 12.28
N GLU A 576 -9.15 -29.14 12.97
CA GLU A 576 -10.52 -29.21 12.43
C GLU A 576 -10.76 -28.25 11.26
N ASP A 577 -10.12 -27.06 11.33
CA ASP A 577 -10.20 -26.03 10.28
C ASP A 577 -9.10 -26.19 9.20
N LEU A 578 -8.20 -27.16 9.36
CA LEU A 578 -7.18 -27.45 8.35
C LEU A 578 -7.81 -28.22 7.19
N LYS A 579 -7.25 -27.99 6.01
CA LYS A 579 -7.71 -28.65 4.79
C LYS A 579 -7.29 -30.11 4.85
N GLN A 580 -8.27 -30.99 4.68
CA GLN A 580 -8.07 -32.44 4.70
C GLN A 580 -7.88 -33.02 3.31
N GLU A 581 -7.85 -32.19 2.26
CA GLU A 581 -7.70 -32.66 0.89
C GLU A 581 -6.84 -31.69 0.09
N ALA A 582 -5.98 -32.24 -0.77
CA ALA A 582 -5.12 -31.51 -1.70
C ALA A 582 -5.07 -32.21 -3.05
N VAL A 583 -5.11 -31.43 -4.13
CA VAL A 583 -4.84 -31.91 -5.49
C VAL A 583 -3.37 -31.67 -5.80
N ILE A 584 -2.65 -32.71 -6.18
CA ILE A 584 -1.22 -32.65 -6.49
C ILE A 584 -1.04 -32.99 -7.96
N THR A 585 -0.52 -32.03 -8.72
CA THR A 585 -0.20 -32.24 -10.13
C THR A 585 1.20 -32.82 -10.24
N VAL A 586 1.28 -34.04 -10.76
CA VAL A 586 2.53 -34.77 -10.99
C VAL A 586 2.84 -34.89 -12.48
N LEU A 587 4.11 -34.77 -12.84
CA LEU A 587 4.64 -34.81 -14.19
C LEU A 587 5.57 -36.01 -14.33
N GLU A 588 5.37 -36.83 -15.35
CA GLU A 588 6.31 -37.87 -15.74
C GLU A 588 7.49 -37.26 -16.52
N ASP A 589 8.72 -37.45 -16.03
CA ASP A 589 9.94 -37.07 -16.75
C ASP A 589 10.99 -38.20 -16.64
N GLY A 590 11.22 -38.89 -17.76
CA GLY A 590 12.12 -40.03 -17.82
C GLY A 590 11.61 -41.24 -17.02
N GLU A 591 12.34 -41.64 -15.99
CA GLU A 591 12.01 -42.82 -15.16
C GLU A 591 11.25 -42.47 -13.87
N LYS A 592 10.93 -41.19 -13.63
CA LYS A 592 10.32 -40.70 -12.38
C LYS A 592 9.13 -39.77 -12.59
N PHE A 593 8.39 -39.55 -11.50
CA PHE A 593 7.41 -38.49 -11.38
C PHE A 593 7.90 -37.35 -10.49
N TYR A 594 7.54 -36.13 -10.86
CA TYR A 594 7.85 -34.91 -10.13
C TYR A 594 6.58 -34.12 -9.84
N VAL A 595 6.54 -33.42 -8.71
CA VAL A 595 5.47 -32.48 -8.40
C VAL A 595 5.71 -31.17 -9.14
N VAL A 596 4.69 -30.70 -9.86
CA VAL A 596 4.72 -29.42 -10.59
C VAL A 596 3.67 -28.43 -10.10
N GLY A 597 2.68 -28.92 -9.34
CA GLY A 597 1.61 -28.09 -8.79
C GLY A 597 1.00 -28.70 -7.54
N VAL A 598 0.46 -27.83 -6.68
CA VAL A 598 -0.36 -28.22 -5.53
C VAL A 598 -1.51 -27.23 -5.39
N ASP A 599 -2.74 -27.74 -5.34
CA ASP A 599 -3.93 -27.00 -4.95
C ASP A 599 -4.52 -27.59 -3.66
N TYR A 600 -4.31 -26.87 -2.56
CA TYR A 600 -4.89 -27.17 -1.26
C TYR A 600 -5.99 -26.16 -0.88
N THR A 601 -6.54 -25.43 -1.87
CA THR A 601 -7.46 -24.30 -1.68
C THR A 601 -8.90 -24.56 -2.16
N ASN A 602 -9.18 -25.53 -3.04
CA ASN A 602 -10.53 -25.80 -3.56
C ASN A 602 -10.78 -27.26 -4.04
N ILE A 603 -11.71 -28.02 -3.41
CA ILE A 603 -12.25 -29.30 -3.95
C ILE A 603 -13.77 -29.24 -4.13
N ASN A 604 -14.29 -28.09 -4.58
CA ASN A 604 -15.64 -28.03 -5.16
C ASN A 604 -15.74 -26.95 -6.25
N ALA A 605 -14.80 -27.00 -7.19
CA ALA A 605 -14.87 -26.26 -8.45
C ALA A 605 -14.48 -27.18 -9.62
N LYS A 606 -15.15 -28.33 -9.76
CA LYS A 606 -15.30 -28.89 -11.11
C LYS A 606 -16.15 -27.88 -11.91
N THR A 607 -15.63 -27.50 -13.08
CA THR A 607 -16.03 -26.44 -14.02
C THR A 607 -15.72 -24.99 -13.60
N ASP A 608 -14.52 -24.53 -13.96
CA ASP A 608 -14.38 -23.41 -14.91
C ASP A 608 -12.91 -23.32 -15.38
N THR A 609 -12.64 -23.89 -16.55
CA THR A 609 -11.45 -23.63 -17.36
C THR A 609 -11.33 -22.14 -17.66
N ASN A 610 -10.28 -21.47 -17.16
CA ASN A 610 -9.66 -20.26 -17.76
C ASN A 610 -8.36 -19.85 -17.09
#